data_AF-A0A368MBY2-F1
#
_entry.id   AF-A0A368MBY2-F1
#
_cell.length_a   1.000
_cell.length_b   1.000
_cell.length_c   1.000
_cell.angle_alpha   90.00
_cell.angle_beta   90.00
_cell.angle_gamma   90.00
#
_symmetry.space_group_name_H-M   'P 1'
#
loop_
_entity.id
_entity.type
_entity.pdbx_description
1 polymer ?
#
loop_
_entity_poly.entity_id
_entity_poly.type
_entity_poly.pdbx_seq_one_letter_code
_entity_poly.pdbx_strand_id
1 'polypeptide(L)'
;MLLSITILSILSAFILNKTRSISIRNNLNAKSEKRLVISSVLIIIFLITNLTLPYPKSLYWFIGLSVIFTVSVLSFDILGSEYKRFKTLELKDKVVNFLFYSLLFAVTNIYL
;
A
#
# COMPACT_ATOMS: atom_id res chain seq x y z
N MET A 1 -15.12 -13.03 -10.39
CA MET A 1 -15.43 -11.61 -10.65
C MET A 1 -16.00 -10.91 -9.42
N LEU A 2 -17.14 -11.32 -8.87
CA LEU A 2 -17.76 -10.69 -7.70
C LEU A 2 -16.85 -10.72 -6.46
N LEU A 3 -16.22 -11.88 -6.17
CA LEU A 3 -15.23 -12.01 -5.08
C LEU A 3 -14.03 -11.07 -5.26
N SER A 4 -13.47 -10.99 -6.47
CA SER A 4 -12.30 -10.16 -6.74
C SER A 4 -12.60 -8.66 -6.61
N ILE A 5 -13.81 -8.23 -6.99
CA ILE A 5 -14.28 -6.86 -6.77
C ILE A 5 -14.44 -6.56 -5.27
N THR A 6 -14.99 -7.51 -4.50
CA THR A 6 -15.10 -7.38 -3.03
C THR A 6 -13.72 -7.30 -2.36
N ILE A 7 -12.75 -8.11 -2.80
CA ILE A 7 -11.39 -8.07 -2.26
C ILE A 7 -10.72 -6.73 -2.62
N LEU A 8 -10.89 -6.25 -3.85
CA LEU A 8 -10.36 -4.97 -4.30
C LEU A 8 -10.94 -3.80 -3.50
N SER A 9 -12.25 -3.81 -3.20
CA SER A 9 -12.88 -2.76 -2.40
C SER A 9 -12.38 -2.76 -0.95
N ILE A 10 -12.20 -3.94 -0.34
CA ILE A 10 -11.61 -4.09 1.00
C ILE A 10 -10.17 -3.59 1.01
N LEU A 11 -9.34 -3.97 0.03
CA LEU A 11 -7.94 -3.52 -0.08
C LEU A 11 -7.87 -2.01 -0.27
N SER A 12 -8.73 -1.44 -1.11
CA SER A 12 -8.78 0.02 -1.35
C SER A 12 -9.18 0.77 -0.08
N ALA A 13 -10.22 0.31 0.61
CA ALA A 13 -10.65 0.89 1.89
C ALA A 13 -9.54 0.78 2.96
N PHE A 14 -8.84 -0.36 2.99
CA PHE A 14 -7.71 -0.57 3.90
C PHE A 14 -6.55 0.39 3.62
N ILE A 15 -6.16 0.56 2.35
CA ILE A 15 -5.14 1.51 1.92
C ILE A 15 -5.52 2.93 2.36
N LEU A 16 -6.74 3.38 2.07
CA LEU A 16 -7.20 4.72 2.44
C LEU A 16 -7.21 4.93 3.96
N ASN A 17 -7.68 3.94 4.72
CA ASN A 17 -7.68 4.01 6.18
C ASN A 17 -6.25 4.09 6.73
N LYS A 18 -5.32 3.29 6.20
CA LYS A 18 -3.92 3.33 6.61
C LYS A 18 -3.27 4.66 6.28
N THR A 19 -3.55 5.21 5.10
CA THR A 19 -3.08 6.53 4.66
C THR A 19 -3.55 7.64 5.59
N ARG A 20 -4.83 7.67 5.92
CA ARG A 20 -5.38 8.63 6.89
C ARG A 20 -4.69 8.49 8.25
N SER A 21 -4.51 7.25 8.71
CA SER A 21 -3.86 6.95 9.97
C SER A 21 -2.40 7.41 10.01
N ILE A 22 -1.65 7.26 8.90
CA ILE A 22 -0.28 7.77 8.76
C ILE A 22 -0.27 9.30 8.75
N SER A 23 -1.19 9.94 8.02
CA SER A 23 -1.30 11.40 7.94
C SER A 23 -1.50 12.03 9.33
N ILE A 24 -2.51 11.55 10.06
CA ILE A 24 -2.83 12.06 11.40
C ILE A 24 -1.69 11.79 12.39
N ARG A 25 -1.10 10.59 12.39
CA ARG A 25 -0.03 10.23 13.35
C ARG A 25 1.26 11.01 13.14
N ASN A 26 1.63 11.29 11.89
CA ASN A 26 2.87 12.01 11.60
C ASN A 26 2.66 13.54 11.49
N ASN A 27 1.44 14.03 11.71
CA ASN A 27 1.06 15.44 11.58
C ASN A 27 1.63 16.06 10.29
N LEU A 28 1.32 15.43 9.16
CA LEU A 28 1.95 15.77 7.88
C LEU A 28 1.53 17.17 7.42
N ASN A 29 2.50 17.95 6.93
CA ASN A 29 2.20 19.17 6.20
C ASN A 29 1.43 18.87 4.91
N ALA A 30 0.61 19.81 4.44
CA ALA A 30 -0.26 19.64 3.27
C ALA A 30 0.47 19.13 2.01
N LYS A 31 1.74 19.48 1.82
CA LYS A 31 2.56 18.98 0.70
C LYS A 31 2.89 17.49 0.84
N SER A 32 3.26 17.04 2.03
CA SER A 32 3.60 15.64 2.31
C SER A 32 2.35 14.77 2.34
N GLU A 33 1.24 15.29 2.87
CA GLU A 33 -0.06 14.63 2.82
C GLU A 33 -0.53 14.41 1.38
N LYS A 34 -0.43 15.43 0.51
CA LYS A 34 -0.73 15.29 -0.93
C LYS A 34 0.10 14.18 -1.58
N ARG A 35 1.41 14.10 -1.30
CA ARG A 35 2.29 13.04 -1.84
C ARG A 35 1.87 11.65 -1.36
N LEU A 36 1.47 11.51 -0.10
CA LEU A 36 0.97 10.26 0.46
C LEU A 36 -0.36 9.84 -0.16
N VAL A 37 -1.28 10.79 -0.38
CA VAL A 37 -2.56 10.54 -1.05
C VAL A 37 -2.33 10.10 -2.50
N ILE A 38 -1.48 10.82 -3.25
CA ILE A 38 -1.11 10.44 -4.63
C ILE A 38 -0.52 9.02 -4.67
N SER A 39 0.37 8.69 -3.74
CA SER A 39 0.95 7.36 -3.62
C SER A 39 -0.10 6.28 -3.38
N SER A 40 -1.08 6.57 -2.52
CA SER A 40 -2.18 5.66 -2.20
C SER A 40 -3.09 5.43 -3.40
N VAL A 41 -3.41 6.49 -4.14
CA VAL A 41 -4.23 6.43 -5.35
C VAL A 41 -3.51 5.65 -6.45
N LEU A 42 -2.20 5.83 -6.63
CA LEU A 42 -1.37 5.07 -7.58
C LEU A 42 -1.45 3.56 -7.33
N ILE A 43 -1.38 3.13 -6.07
CA ILE A 43 -1.53 1.71 -5.70
C ILE A 43 -2.94 1.21 -6.03
N ILE A 44 -3.98 1.97 -5.69
CA ILE A 44 -5.38 1.58 -5.97
C ILE A 44 -5.60 1.45 -7.49
N ILE A 45 -5.12 2.41 -8.28
CA ILE A 45 -5.20 2.35 -9.74
C ILE A 45 -4.50 1.10 -10.27
N PHE A 46 -3.29 0.79 -9.78
CA PHE A 46 -2.58 -0.42 -10.18
C PHE A 46 -3.39 -1.70 -9.89
N LEU A 47 -4.00 -1.79 -8.71
CA LEU A 47 -4.85 -2.94 -8.35
C LEU A 47 -6.09 -3.04 -9.25
N ILE A 48 -6.74 -1.92 -9.58
CA ILE A 48 -7.86 -1.88 -10.53
C ILE A 48 -7.41 -2.33 -11.93
N THR A 49 -6.25 -1.84 -12.39
CA THR A 49 -5.67 -2.20 -13.70
C THR A 49 -5.36 -3.69 -13.75
N ASN A 50 -4.77 -4.26 -12.70
CA ASN A 50 -4.47 -5.69 -12.63
C ASN A 50 -5.72 -6.57 -12.75
N LEU A 51 -6.87 -6.09 -12.23
CA LEU A 51 -8.14 -6.81 -12.32
C LEU A 51 -8.84 -6.65 -13.67
N THR A 52 -8.74 -5.47 -14.29
CA THR A 52 -9.59 -5.10 -15.44
C THR A 52 -8.94 -5.35 -16.79
N LEU A 53 -7.61 -5.29 -16.88
CA LEU A 53 -6.90 -5.44 -18.15
C LEU A 53 -6.30 -6.86 -18.29
N PRO A 54 -6.32 -7.48 -19.48
CA PRO A 54 -5.71 -8.78 -19.69
C PRO A 54 -4.26 -8.65 -20.16
N TYR A 55 -3.39 -8.02 -19.36
CA TYR A 55 -1.96 -7.94 -19.70
C TYR A 55 -1.18 -9.22 -19.32
N PRO A 56 -0.04 -9.47 -19.99
CA PRO A 56 0.87 -10.55 -19.58
C PRO A 56 1.37 -10.34 -18.15
N LYS A 57 1.53 -11.43 -17.40
CA LYS A 57 2.01 -11.39 -15.99
C LYS A 57 3.32 -10.62 -15.83
N SER A 58 4.27 -10.77 -16.78
CA SER A 58 5.55 -10.05 -16.75
C SER A 58 5.37 -8.53 -16.80
N LEU A 59 4.40 -8.03 -17.57
CA LEU A 59 4.11 -6.61 -17.66
C LEU A 59 3.50 -6.09 -16.34
N TYR A 60 2.65 -6.89 -15.70
CA TYR A 60 2.11 -6.56 -14.37
C TYR A 60 3.18 -6.44 -13.30
N TRP A 61 4.15 -7.36 -13.28
CA TRP A 61 5.29 -7.27 -12.37
C TRP A 61 6.15 -6.03 -12.63
N PHE A 62 6.38 -5.70 -13.90
CA PHE A 62 7.13 -4.50 -14.28
C PHE A 62 6.42 -3.21 -13.85
N ILE A 63 5.11 -3.09 -14.13
CA ILE A 63 4.31 -1.93 -13.71
C ILE A 63 4.22 -1.88 -12.19
N GLY A 64 3.99 -3.01 -11.52
CA GLY A 64 3.89 -3.09 -10.06
C GLY A 64 5.18 -2.64 -9.38
N LEU A 65 6.34 -3.10 -9.86
CA LEU A 65 7.64 -2.63 -9.37
C LEU A 65 7.84 -1.13 -9.60
N SER A 66 7.44 -0.62 -10.76
CA SER A 66 7.52 0.81 -11.09
C SER A 66 6.63 1.65 -10.17
N VAL A 67 5.42 1.17 -9.86
CA VAL A 67 4.50 1.82 -8.91
C VAL A 67 5.08 1.81 -7.50
N ILE A 68 5.59 0.66 -7.03
CA ILE A 68 6.24 0.55 -5.72
C ILE A 68 7.44 1.49 -5.61
N PHE A 69 8.28 1.55 -6.65
CA PHE A 69 9.42 2.45 -6.69
C PHE A 69 8.98 3.92 -6.62
N THR A 70 8.00 4.30 -7.45
CA THR A 70 7.46 5.66 -7.48
C THR A 70 6.86 6.08 -6.14
N VAL A 71 6.05 5.21 -5.52
CA VAL A 71 5.47 5.42 -4.18
C VAL A 71 6.56 5.59 -3.13
N SER A 72 7.60 4.75 -3.19
CA SER A 72 8.72 4.80 -2.25
C SER A 72 9.49 6.12 -2.35
N VAL A 73 9.72 6.61 -3.56
CA VAL A 73 10.37 7.91 -3.80
C VAL A 73 9.48 9.07 -3.35
N LEU A 74 8.18 9.07 -3.69
CA LEU A 74 7.26 10.14 -3.31
C LEU A 74 7.08 10.26 -1.80
N SER A 75 7.12 9.13 -1.09
CA SER A 75 6.84 9.02 0.34
C SER A 75 8.08 8.73 1.17
N PHE A 76 9.30 8.92 0.64
CA PHE A 76 10.54 8.52 1.30
C PHE A 76 10.70 9.12 2.71
N ASP A 77 10.43 10.41 2.86
CA ASP A 77 10.51 11.10 4.15
C ASP A 77 9.54 10.51 5.19
N ILE A 78 8.35 10.09 4.74
CA ILE A 78 7.30 9.49 5.56
C ILE A 78 7.64 8.03 5.89
N LEU A 79 8.20 7.29 4.94
CA LEU A 79 8.69 5.93 5.15
C LEU A 79 9.83 5.93 6.18
N GLY A 80 10.71 6.93 6.14
CA GLY A 80 11.76 7.12 7.14
C GLY A 80 11.21 7.32 8.55
N SER A 81 10.17 8.15 8.73
CA SER A 81 9.55 8.37 10.04
C SER A 81 8.82 7.12 10.55
N GLU A 82 8.08 6.43 9.68
CA GLU A 82 7.41 5.17 10.01
C GLU A 82 8.41 4.05 10.34
N TYR A 83 9.55 3.98 9.66
CA TYR A 83 10.60 3.00 9.94
C TYR A 83 11.28 3.25 11.30
N LYS A 84 11.55 4.52 11.64
CA LYS A 84 12.03 4.88 12.98
C LYS A 84 11.04 4.45 14.06
N ARG A 85 9.73 4.70 13.86
CA ARG A 85 8.69 4.22 14.78
C ARG A 85 8.62 2.71 14.85
N PHE A 86 8.77 2.03 13.71
CA PHE A 86 8.76 0.57 13.67
C PHE A 86 9.90 -0.01 14.52
N LYS A 87 11.09 0.61 14.51
CA LYS A 87 12.20 0.19 15.37
C LYS A 87 11.90 0.33 16.85
N THR A 88 11.13 1.35 17.25
CA THR A 88 10.79 1.61 18.66
C THR A 88 9.62 0.77 19.19
N LEU A 89 8.90 0.03 18.33
CA LEU A 89 7.82 -0.87 18.76
C LEU A 89 8.35 -2.09 19.53
N GLU A 90 7.53 -2.60 20.45
CA GLU A 90 7.79 -3.87 21.12
C GLU A 90 7.79 -5.04 20.12
N LEU A 91 8.53 -6.10 20.45
CA LEU A 91 8.65 -7.30 19.61
C LEU A 91 7.30 -7.92 19.26
N LYS A 92 6.34 -7.91 20.19
CA LYS A 92 4.99 -8.44 19.98
C LYS A 92 4.28 -7.68 18.86
N ASP A 93 4.29 -6.36 18.89
CA ASP A 93 3.64 -5.51 17.89
C ASP A 93 4.33 -5.57 16.51
N LYS A 94 5.65 -5.77 16.49
CA LYS A 94 6.41 -5.99 15.25
C LYS A 94 5.98 -7.26 14.55
N VAL A 95 5.84 -8.36 15.30
CA VAL A 95 5.42 -9.67 14.76
C VAL A 95 3.98 -9.58 14.23
N VAL A 96 3.07 -8.95 14.97
CA VAL A 96 1.67 -8.77 14.51
C VAL A 96 1.62 -7.98 13.20
N ASN A 97 2.37 -6.87 13.09
CA ASN A 97 2.45 -6.13 11.84
C ASN A 97 3.02 -6.96 10.69
N PHE A 98 4.10 -7.71 10.94
CA PHE A 98 4.72 -8.55 9.91
C PHE A 98 3.77 -9.63 9.39
N LEU A 99 3.09 -10.34 10.30
CA LEU A 99 2.09 -11.35 9.95
C LEU A 99 0.93 -10.72 9.17
N PHE A 100 0.46 -9.54 9.60
CA PHE A 100 -0.61 -8.83 8.93
C PHE A 100 -0.25 -8.45 7.49
N TYR A 101 0.92 -7.85 7.26
CA TYR A 101 1.36 -7.47 5.90
C TYR A 101 1.68 -8.69 5.03
N SER A 102 2.21 -9.76 5.61
CA SER A 102 2.46 -11.01 4.89
C SER A 102 1.15 -11.65 4.43
N LEU A 103 0.13 -11.66 5.28
CA LEU A 103 -1.20 -12.14 4.93
C LEU A 103 -1.83 -11.30 3.82
N LEU A 104 -1.69 -9.98 3.89
CA LEU A 104 -2.19 -9.07 2.85
C LEU A 104 -1.50 -9.33 1.50
N PHE A 105 -0.19 -9.57 1.49
CA PHE A 105 0.56 -9.93 0.29
C PHE A 105 0.11 -11.27 -0.31
N ALA A 106 -0.13 -12.28 0.54
CA ALA A 106 -0.63 -13.59 0.10
C ALA A 106 -2.04 -13.48 -0.51
N VAL A 107 -2.95 -12.74 0.15
CA VAL A 107 -4.30 -12.48 -0.37
C VAL A 107 -4.22 -11.75 -1.72
N THR A 108 -3.31 -10.79 -1.86
CA THR A 108 -3.14 -10.06 -3.12
C THR A 108 -2.61 -10.97 -4.24
N ASN A 109 -1.72 -11.93 -3.97
CA ASN A 109 -1.22 -12.85 -5.02
C ASN A 109 -2.20 -13.98 -5.38
N ILE A 110 -3.06 -14.38 -4.45
CA ILE A 110 -4.01 -15.49 -4.68
C ILE A 110 -5.21 -15.01 -5.48
N TYR A 111 -5.66 -13.78 -5.25
CA TYR A 111 -6.94 -13.27 -5.75
C TYR A 111 -6.84 -12.21 -6.85
N LEU A 112 -5.63 -11.71 -7.13
CA LEU A 112 -5.28 -10.69 -8.12
C LEU A 112 -4.10 -11.20 -8.96
#